data_AF-S2CXN4-F1
#
_entry.id   AF-S2CXN4-F1
#
_cell.length_a   1.000
_cell.length_b   1.000
_cell.length_c   1.000
_cell.angle_alpha   90.00
_cell.angle_beta   90.00
_cell.angle_gamma   90.00
#
_symmetry.space_group_name_H-M   'P 1'
#
loop_
_entity.id
_entity.type
_entity.pdbx_description
1 polymer ?
#
loop_
_entity_poly.entity_id
_entity_poly.type
_entity_poly.pdbx_seq_one_letter_code
_entity_poly.pdbx_strand_id
1 'polypeptide(L)'
;MKKIFFSILAVFVLIIGTYFIWWNLPLTINRSSDIKLGEQIIEKIERYQKQNGLPDNNDWETLRKFGFRDKIDFLQPEYRKLSEDNFELIYVEGFDGPYLMWNSTERKWKNGYPTFDKPTENE
;
A
#
# COMPACT_ATOMS: atom_id res chain seq x y z
N MET A 1 40.88 -7.65 27.24
CA MET A 1 39.46 -7.65 27.64
C MET A 1 38.76 -6.32 27.39
N LYS A 2 39.20 -5.18 27.97
CA LYS A 2 38.54 -3.86 27.77
C LYS A 2 38.40 -3.43 26.29
N LYS A 3 39.44 -3.59 25.47
CA LYS A 3 39.37 -3.28 24.02
C LYS A 3 38.33 -4.12 23.27
N ILE A 4 38.23 -5.41 23.58
CA ILE A 4 37.25 -6.33 23.00
C ILE A 4 35.83 -5.94 23.42
N PHE A 5 35.65 -5.57 24.69
CA PHE A 5 34.37 -5.06 25.20
C PHE A 5 33.93 -3.78 24.46
N PHE A 6 34.82 -2.80 24.28
CA PHE A 6 34.50 -1.59 23.51
C PHE A 6 34.22 -1.87 22.04
N SER A 7 34.93 -2.80 21.41
CA SER A 7 34.64 -3.22 20.03
C SER A 7 33.26 -3.86 19.90
N ILE A 8 32.88 -4.76 20.82
CA ILE A 8 31.56 -5.40 20.83
C ILE A 8 30.47 -4.33 21.06
N LEU A 9 30.69 -3.42 22.02
CA LEU A 9 29.75 -2.33 22.29
C LEU A 9 29.55 -1.43 21.07
N ALA A 10 30.62 -1.10 20.34
CA ALA A 10 30.54 -0.30 19.12
C ALA A 10 29.71 -0.99 18.03
N VAL A 11 29.83 -2.31 17.88
CA VAL A 11 29.01 -3.09 16.93
C VAL A 11 27.54 -3.05 17.32
N PHE A 12 27.21 -3.21 18.61
CA PHE A 12 25.81 -3.11 19.07
C PHE A 12 25.23 -1.71 18.81
N VAL A 13 25.99 -0.65 19.09
CA VAL A 13 25.56 0.72 18.80
C VAL A 13 25.31 0.93 17.31
N LEU A 14 26.16 0.40 16.44
CA LEU A 14 25.98 0.45 14.99
C LEU A 14 24.71 -0.28 14.55
N ILE A 15 24.49 -1.51 15.03
CA ILE A 15 23.30 -2.30 14.69
C ILE A 15 22.02 -1.55 15.10
N ILE A 16 21.97 -1.07 16.34
CA ILE A 16 20.83 -0.29 16.85
C ILE A 16 20.63 0.97 16.01
N GLY A 17 21.71 1.70 15.70
CA GLY A 17 21.65 2.89 14.86
C GLY A 17 21.07 2.60 13.47
N THR A 18 21.53 1.54 12.81
CA THR A 18 21.00 1.13 11.50
C THR A 18 19.54 0.71 11.56
N TYR A 19 19.12 0.05 12.64
CA TYR A 19 17.73 -0.32 12.86
C TYR A 19 16.83 0.91 13.00
N PHE A 20 17.25 1.91 13.78
CA PHE A 20 16.51 3.17 13.90
C PHE A 20 16.43 3.93 12.56
N ILE A 21 17.51 3.95 11.79
CA ILE A 21 17.50 4.57 10.44
C ILE A 21 16.50 3.84 9.54
N TRP A 22 16.51 2.51 9.54
CA TRP A 22 15.60 1.70 8.74
C TRP A 22 14.12 1.99 9.03
N TRP A 23 13.77 2.13 10.31
CA TRP A 23 12.41 2.49 10.74
C TRP A 23 11.98 3.92 10.40
N ASN A 24 12.93 4.85 10.28
CA ASN A 24 12.65 6.26 9.96
C ASN A 24 12.82 6.59 8.47
N LEU A 25 13.08 5.60 7.62
CA LEU A 25 13.16 5.82 6.17
C LEU A 25 11.80 6.30 5.64
N PRO A 26 11.79 7.28 4.72
CA PRO A 26 10.59 7.69 4.02
C PRO A 26 9.85 6.49 3.41
N LEU A 27 8.51 6.52 3.50
CA LEU A 27 7.63 5.48 2.95
C LEU A 27 7.94 5.15 1.48
N THR A 28 8.28 6.18 0.70
CA THR A 28 8.63 6.08 -0.73
C THR A 28 9.85 5.22 -0.99
N ILE A 29 10.78 5.08 -0.03
CA ILE A 29 11.99 4.27 -0.15
C ILE A 29 11.66 2.83 0.25
N ASN A 30 11.13 2.64 1.47
CA ASN A 30 10.86 1.32 2.03
C ASN A 30 9.82 0.53 1.22
N ARG A 31 8.91 1.22 0.52
CA ARG A 31 7.83 0.64 -0.27
C ARG A 31 7.93 0.96 -1.76
N SER A 32 9.12 1.31 -2.24
CA SER A 32 9.34 1.77 -3.62
C SER A 32 8.83 0.80 -4.69
N SER A 33 9.01 -0.51 -4.49
CA SER A 33 8.54 -1.54 -5.42
C SER A 33 7.01 -1.57 -5.52
N ASP A 34 6.33 -1.54 -4.37
CA ASP A 34 4.87 -1.59 -4.30
C ASP A 34 4.25 -0.32 -4.85
N ILE A 35 4.83 0.84 -4.53
CA ILE A 35 4.43 2.12 -5.10
C ILE A 35 4.55 2.08 -6.61
N LYS A 36 5.67 1.57 -7.15
CA LYS A 36 5.86 1.47 -8.60
C LYS A 36 4.81 0.59 -9.27
N LEU A 37 4.47 -0.56 -8.69
CA LEU A 37 3.39 -1.42 -9.18
C LEU A 37 2.03 -0.72 -9.10
N GLY A 38 1.76 -0.06 -7.97
CA GLY A 38 0.52 0.67 -7.74
C GLY A 38 0.31 1.80 -8.75
N GLU A 39 1.35 2.59 -9.06
CA GLU A 39 1.30 3.63 -10.08
C GLU A 39 0.94 3.08 -11.48
N GLN A 40 1.48 1.91 -11.85
CA GLN A 40 1.15 1.26 -13.12
C GLN A 40 -0.32 0.81 -13.19
N ILE A 41 -0.86 0.36 -12.06
CA ILE A 41 -2.27 -0.03 -11.94
C ILE A 41 -3.16 1.22 -12.01
N ILE A 42 -2.82 2.27 -11.26
CA ILE A 42 -3.54 3.56 -11.24
C ILE A 42 -3.63 4.13 -12.65
N GLU A 43 -2.53 4.17 -13.40
CA GLU A 43 -2.52 4.72 -14.75
C GLU A 43 -3.53 4.01 -15.68
N LYS A 44 -3.65 2.68 -15.55
CA LYS A 44 -4.60 1.90 -16.36
C LYS A 44 -6.04 2.12 -15.92
N ILE A 45 -6.31 2.22 -14.62
CA ILE A 45 -7.64 2.55 -14.08
C ILE A 45 -8.07 3.93 -14.57
N GLU A 46 -7.22 4.95 -14.43
CA GLU A 46 -7.53 6.31 -14.85
C GLU A 46 -7.77 6.43 -16.36
N ARG A 47 -7.01 5.66 -17.16
CA ARG A 47 -7.23 5.58 -18.61
C ARG A 47 -8.58 4.95 -18.94
N TYR A 48 -8.96 3.89 -18.24
CA TYR A 48 -10.26 3.22 -18.41
C TYR A 48 -11.43 4.12 -17.98
N GLN A 49 -11.28 4.82 -16.85
CA GLN A 49 -12.29 5.71 -16.28
C GLN A 49 -12.75 6.79 -17.26
N LYS A 50 -11.83 7.36 -18.04
CA LYS A 50 -12.13 8.39 -19.05
C LYS A 50 -13.16 7.97 -20.11
N GLN A 51 -13.36 6.67 -20.31
CA GLN A 51 -14.23 6.13 -21.34
C GLN A 51 -15.41 5.33 -20.78
N ASN A 52 -15.24 4.68 -19.63
CA ASN A 52 -16.20 3.69 -19.12
C ASN A 52 -16.66 3.96 -17.67
N GLY A 53 -16.11 4.98 -17.00
CA GLY A 53 -16.25 5.14 -15.55
C GLY A 53 -15.40 4.13 -14.75
N LEU A 54 -15.53 4.15 -13.42
CA LEU A 54 -14.82 3.20 -12.55
C LEU A 54 -15.55 1.85 -12.51
N PRO A 55 -14.81 0.72 -12.66
CA PRO A 55 -15.42 -0.60 -12.59
C PRO A 55 -15.87 -0.93 -11.16
N ASP A 56 -16.85 -1.83 -11.05
CA ASP A 56 -17.30 -2.31 -9.75
C ASP A 56 -16.23 -3.17 -9.05
N ASN A 57 -16.30 -3.23 -7.72
CA ASN A 57 -15.35 -3.98 -6.88
C ASN A 57 -15.23 -5.47 -7.23
N ASN A 58 -16.26 -6.04 -7.85
CA ASN A 58 -16.32 -7.46 -8.23
C ASN A 58 -16.09 -7.71 -9.72
N ASP A 59 -15.78 -6.68 -10.52
CA ASP A 59 -15.44 -6.84 -11.94
C ASP A 59 -13.99 -7.32 -12.11
N TRP A 60 -13.74 -8.56 -11.70
CA TRP A 60 -12.43 -9.20 -11.79
C TRP A 60 -11.94 -9.39 -13.22
N GLU A 61 -12.83 -9.35 -14.21
CA GLU A 61 -12.40 -9.39 -15.61
C GLU A 61 -11.69 -8.08 -16.00
N THR A 62 -12.28 -6.95 -15.66
CA THR A 62 -11.68 -5.63 -15.91
C THR A 62 -10.47 -5.40 -15.02
N LEU A 63 -10.54 -5.73 -13.73
CA LEU A 63 -9.42 -5.55 -12.79
C LEU A 63 -8.19 -6.36 -13.24
N ARG A 64 -8.35 -7.59 -13.73
CA ARG A 64 -7.22 -8.37 -14.28
C ARG A 64 -6.50 -7.68 -15.44
N LYS A 65 -7.21 -6.91 -16.26
CA LYS A 65 -6.61 -6.12 -17.35
C LYS A 65 -5.73 -4.98 -16.81
N PHE A 66 -5.98 -4.49 -15.59
CA PHE A 66 -5.13 -3.49 -14.93
C PHE A 66 -3.86 -4.10 -14.31
N GLY A 67 -3.90 -5.40 -14.00
CA GLY A 67 -2.75 -6.13 -13.46
C GLY A 67 -2.98 -6.73 -12.08
N PHE A 68 -4.20 -6.65 -11.55
CA PHE A 68 -4.60 -7.43 -10.39
C PHE A 68 -4.61 -8.92 -10.76
N ARG A 69 -4.08 -9.79 -9.90
CA ARG A 69 -4.21 -11.24 -10.00
C ARG A 69 -5.24 -11.74 -8.98
N ASP A 70 -5.57 -13.02 -9.07
CA ASP A 70 -6.54 -13.65 -8.17
C ASP A 70 -6.09 -13.53 -6.69
N LYS A 71 -7.06 -13.45 -5.77
CA LYS A 71 -6.92 -13.12 -4.33
C LYS A 71 -5.95 -13.96 -3.49
N ILE A 72 -5.27 -14.93 -4.08
CA ILE A 72 -4.33 -15.82 -3.39
C ILE A 72 -2.94 -15.16 -3.26
N ASP A 73 -2.65 -14.11 -4.04
CA ASP A 73 -1.37 -13.42 -4.01
C ASP A 73 -1.42 -12.23 -3.02
N PHE A 74 -0.97 -12.48 -1.78
CA PHE A 74 -0.91 -11.49 -0.68
C PHE A 74 0.02 -10.29 -0.95
N LEU A 75 0.74 -10.27 -2.07
CA LEU A 75 1.71 -9.23 -2.43
C LEU A 75 1.14 -8.16 -3.36
N GLN A 76 -0.16 -8.16 -3.61
CA GLN A 76 -0.81 -7.22 -4.52
C GLN A 76 -1.78 -6.29 -3.81
N PRO A 77 -1.99 -5.08 -4.34
CA PRO A 77 -2.97 -4.19 -3.76
C PRO A 77 -4.38 -4.71 -4.04
N GLU A 78 -5.29 -4.42 -3.15
CA GLU A 78 -6.73 -4.54 -3.36
C GLU A 78 -7.27 -3.25 -3.99
N TYR A 79 -8.23 -3.40 -4.90
CA TYR A 79 -8.99 -2.28 -5.46
C TYR A 79 -10.29 -2.07 -4.69
N ARG A 80 -10.62 -0.82 -4.40
CA ARG A 80 -11.94 -0.44 -3.90
C ARG A 80 -12.46 0.83 -4.56
N LYS A 81 -13.56 0.73 -5.29
CA LYS A 81 -14.41 1.85 -5.69
C LYS A 81 -15.08 2.45 -4.45
N LEU A 82 -14.85 3.73 -4.22
CA LEU A 82 -15.42 4.52 -3.12
C LEU A 82 -16.63 5.35 -3.58
N SER A 83 -16.66 5.74 -4.85
CA SER A 83 -17.76 6.45 -5.50
C SER A 83 -17.63 6.33 -7.03
N GLU A 84 -18.47 7.01 -7.81
CA GLU A 84 -18.35 6.99 -9.28
C GLU A 84 -17.01 7.51 -9.80
N ASP A 85 -16.40 8.46 -9.07
CA ASP A 85 -15.15 9.10 -9.49
C ASP A 85 -13.95 8.81 -8.59
N ASN A 86 -14.18 8.12 -7.46
CA ASN A 86 -13.12 7.84 -6.50
C ASN A 86 -12.90 6.36 -6.24
N PHE A 87 -11.63 6.00 -6.11
CA PHE A 87 -11.19 4.67 -5.71
C PHE A 87 -9.97 4.74 -4.79
N GLU A 88 -9.69 3.63 -4.12
CA GLU A 88 -8.46 3.41 -3.35
C GLU A 88 -7.78 2.10 -3.74
N LEU A 89 -6.46 2.08 -3.59
CA LEU A 89 -5.61 0.90 -3.62
C LEU A 89 -5.03 0.64 -2.23
N ILE A 90 -5.05 -0.62 -1.80
CA ILE A 90 -4.69 -1.02 -0.44
C ILE A 90 -3.76 -2.23 -0.47
N TYR A 91 -2.52 -2.10 -0.02
CA TYR A 91 -1.64 -3.25 0.20
C TYR A 91 -1.90 -3.84 1.58
N VAL A 92 -2.80 -4.83 1.63
CA VAL A 92 -3.19 -5.49 2.89
C VAL A 92 -2.11 -6.49 3.29
N GLU A 93 -1.34 -6.13 4.31
CA GLU A 93 -0.30 -6.97 4.91
C GLU A 93 -0.55 -7.16 6.40
N GLY A 94 -0.76 -8.40 6.83
CA GLY A 94 -1.15 -8.70 8.21
C GLY A 94 -2.63 -8.42 8.47
N PHE A 95 -3.00 -8.18 9.72
CA PHE A 95 -4.41 -8.13 10.15
C PHE A 95 -4.92 -6.73 10.53
N ASP A 96 -4.07 -5.84 11.05
CA ASP A 96 -4.53 -4.64 11.77
C ASP A 96 -3.89 -3.32 11.28
N GLY A 97 -3.28 -3.32 10.08
CA GLY A 97 -2.64 -2.13 9.52
C GLY A 97 -1.57 -1.50 10.43
N PRO A 98 -1.20 -0.22 10.19
CA PRO A 98 -1.59 0.60 9.06
C PRO A 98 -1.01 0.05 7.74
N TYR A 99 -1.78 0.15 6.66
CA TYR A 99 -1.42 -0.37 5.33
C TYR A 99 -0.86 0.72 4.43
N LEU A 100 -0.04 0.32 3.45
CA LEU A 100 0.32 1.20 2.34
C LEU A 100 -0.90 1.39 1.45
N MET A 101 -1.32 2.64 1.28
CA MET A 101 -2.56 2.98 0.59
C MET A 101 -2.40 4.19 -0.32
N TRP A 102 -3.23 4.24 -1.36
CA TRP A 102 -3.40 5.40 -2.23
C TRP A 102 -4.89 5.59 -2.51
N ASN A 103 -5.37 6.84 -2.56
CA ASN A 103 -6.72 7.13 -3.03
C ASN A 103 -6.72 8.27 -4.04
N SER A 104 -7.71 8.25 -4.93
CA SER A 104 -7.83 9.20 -6.05
C SER A 104 -8.16 10.62 -5.61
N THR A 105 -8.63 10.82 -4.38
CA THR A 105 -8.96 12.15 -3.83
C THR A 105 -7.69 12.88 -3.38
N GLU A 106 -6.84 12.23 -2.58
CA GLU A 106 -5.59 12.81 -2.07
C GLU A 106 -4.41 12.63 -3.02
N ARG A 107 -4.47 11.64 -3.92
CA ARG A 107 -3.45 11.30 -4.92
C ARG A 107 -2.03 11.17 -4.35
N LYS A 108 -1.92 10.61 -3.14
CA LYS A 108 -0.64 10.36 -2.47
C LYS A 108 -0.62 9.01 -1.78
N TRP A 109 0.53 8.34 -1.83
CA TRP A 109 0.78 7.15 -1.04
C TRP A 109 0.95 7.51 0.43
N LYS A 110 0.29 6.77 1.31
CA LYS A 110 0.34 6.97 2.77
C LYS A 110 0.18 5.65 3.50
N ASN A 111 0.64 5.62 4.74
CA ASN A 111 0.21 4.61 5.69
C ASN A 111 -1.15 5.02 6.26
N GLY A 112 -2.11 4.10 6.26
CA GLY A 112 -3.46 4.41 6.71
C GLY A 112 -4.33 3.18 6.93
N TYR A 113 -5.62 3.43 7.10
CA TYR A 113 -6.64 2.40 7.25
C TYR A 113 -7.65 2.53 6.11
N PRO A 114 -8.24 1.40 5.63
CA PRO A 114 -9.23 1.39 4.57
C PRO A 114 -10.41 2.33 4.87
N THR A 115 -10.93 2.97 3.83
CA THR A 115 -12.12 3.81 3.97
C THR A 115 -13.34 2.91 4.03
N PHE A 116 -13.87 2.61 5.22
CA PHE A 116 -15.08 1.78 5.32
C PHE A 116 -16.34 2.58 4.98
N ASP A 117 -17.22 1.95 4.20
CA ASP A 117 -18.60 2.41 4.09
C ASP A 117 -19.21 2.42 5.49
N LYS A 118 -19.87 3.53 5.86
CA LYS A 118 -20.64 3.56 7.10
C LYS A 118 -21.69 2.45 7.00
N PRO A 119 -21.84 1.58 8.01
CA PRO A 119 -22.95 0.63 8.01
C PRO A 119 -24.23 1.44 7.83
N THR A 120 -25.05 1.03 6.87
CA THR A 120 -26.42 1.54 6.76
C THR A 120 -27.10 1.14 8.06
N GLU A 121 -27.48 2.12 8.90
CA GLU A 121 -28.36 1.92 10.05
C GLU A 121 -29.67 1.34 9.53
N ASN A 122 -29.78 0.01 9.42
CA ASN A 122 -31.00 -0.75 9.19
C ASN A 122 -30.71 -2.24 9.48
N GLU A 123 -30.58 -2.59 10.76
CA GLU A 123 -30.96 -3.92 11.29
C GLU A 123 -31.77 -3.74 12.56
#